data_AF-A0A0L0FEF9-F1
#
_entry.id   AF-A0A0L0FEF9-F1
#
_cell.length_a   1.000
_cell.length_b   1.000
_cell.length_c   1.000
_cell.angle_alpha   90.00
_cell.angle_beta   90.00
_cell.angle_gamma   90.00
#
_symmetry.space_group_name_H-M   'P 1'
#
loop_
_entity.id
_entity.type
_entity.pdbx_description
1 polymer ?
#
loop_
_entity_poly.entity_id
_entity_poly.type
_entity_poly.pdbx_seq_one_letter_code
_entity_poly.pdbx_strand_id
1 'polypeptide(L)'
;MPFWLVLVMDKPLMFYYFCPLISFWFFFVYFSMFIMSNRNASHPFMTKKFVCIFAFVLLFWVRFLPGDKSLFDLMFDYPSPLYYLIQENGSVAEWAFRSSLDKYAVPCGMLTAYVYIRLSSSGDIRDGSRNDNLFKSGTVNAVAAVGSVVLLGAYTMFATTCVDKKECNSWHTVASPLMIGSFVLLRNVYGPFRGVVSRFFCFMGKISLELFLLQCHVWLGSDTKGLLVIIPGAPVLNVVVTSLVFLYVSILMHDITGAIAGVLLPSNLEGRALYMRVGGFVALCVGLYLL
;
A
#
# COMPACT_ATOMS: atom_id res chain seq x y z
N MET A 1 -14.98 5.61 -2.48
CA MET A 1 -14.50 6.99 -2.30
C MET A 1 -13.74 7.54 -3.52
N PRO A 2 -12.59 6.99 -3.97
CA PRO A 2 -11.77 7.61 -5.02
C PRO A 2 -12.52 7.79 -6.35
N PHE A 3 -13.33 6.81 -6.75
CA PHE A 3 -14.18 6.91 -7.94
C PHE A 3 -15.14 8.12 -7.89
N TRP A 4 -15.83 8.33 -6.77
CA TRP A 4 -16.75 9.45 -6.62
C TRP A 4 -16.01 10.79 -6.59
N LEU A 5 -14.83 10.84 -5.97
CA LEU A 5 -13.99 12.04 -5.97
C LEU A 5 -13.52 12.40 -7.38
N VAL A 6 -13.16 11.41 -8.20
CA VAL A 6 -12.82 11.61 -9.61
C VAL A 6 -13.98 12.25 -10.37
N LEU A 7 -15.20 11.71 -10.23
CA LEU A 7 -16.38 12.22 -10.91
C LEU A 7 -16.78 13.63 -10.46
N VAL A 8 -16.73 13.91 -9.16
CA VAL A 8 -17.23 15.20 -8.62
C VAL A 8 -16.18 16.31 -8.73
N MET A 9 -14.89 15.99 -8.60
CA MET A 9 -13.80 16.98 -8.64
C MET A 9 -13.20 17.16 -10.05
N ASP A 10 -13.65 16.37 -11.03
CA ASP A 10 -13.15 16.39 -12.41
C ASP A 10 -11.61 16.27 -12.46
N LYS A 11 -11.07 15.25 -11.78
CA LYS A 11 -9.64 14.96 -11.72
C LYS A 11 -9.34 13.57 -12.25
N PRO A 12 -8.22 13.37 -12.98
CA PRO A 12 -7.84 12.05 -13.48
C PRO A 12 -7.62 11.08 -12.33
N LEU A 13 -7.88 9.79 -12.54
CA LEU A 13 -7.73 8.75 -11.51
C LEU A 13 -6.31 8.72 -10.91
N MET A 14 -5.29 9.04 -11.71
CA MET A 14 -3.89 9.13 -11.27
C MET A 14 -3.64 10.21 -10.22
N PHE A 15 -4.48 11.24 -10.12
CA PHE A 15 -4.41 12.19 -9.01
C PHE A 15 -4.56 11.49 -7.64
N TYR A 16 -5.28 10.36 -7.62
CA TYR A 16 -5.47 9.49 -6.46
C TYR A 16 -4.71 8.16 -6.59
N TYR A 17 -3.51 8.16 -7.22
CA TYR A 17 -2.75 6.97 -7.64
C TYR A 17 -2.61 5.85 -6.59
N PHE A 18 -2.61 6.18 -5.29
CA PHE A 18 -2.45 5.21 -4.21
C PHE A 18 -3.54 4.14 -4.22
N CYS A 19 -4.79 4.51 -4.56
CA CYS A 19 -5.91 3.59 -4.62
C CYS A 19 -5.77 2.53 -5.73
N PRO A 20 -5.54 2.90 -7.02
CA PRO A 20 -5.29 1.91 -8.07
C PRO A 20 -3.99 1.13 -7.81
N LEU A 21 -2.96 1.75 -7.22
CA LEU A 21 -1.70 1.08 -6.89
C LEU A 21 -1.88 -0.05 -5.88
N ILE A 22 -2.57 0.20 -4.76
CA ILE A 22 -2.87 -0.84 -3.78
C ILE A 22 -3.77 -1.93 -4.38
N SER A 23 -4.76 -1.54 -5.18
CA SER A 23 -5.67 -2.50 -5.83
C SER A 23 -4.91 -3.44 -6.77
N PHE A 24 -3.96 -2.90 -7.55
CA PHE A 24 -3.06 -3.67 -8.40
C PHE A 24 -2.23 -4.69 -7.59
N TRP A 25 -1.62 -4.25 -6.48
CA TRP A 25 -0.82 -5.14 -5.65
C TRP A 25 -1.64 -6.19 -4.89
N PHE A 26 -2.84 -5.86 -4.42
CA PHE A 26 -3.75 -6.86 -3.87
C PHE A 26 -4.10 -7.91 -4.91
N PHE A 27 -4.49 -7.49 -6.12
CA PHE A 27 -4.75 -8.41 -7.21
C PHE A 27 -3.54 -9.31 -7.48
N PHE A 28 -2.33 -8.74 -7.54
CA PHE A 28 -1.09 -9.49 -7.71
C PHE A 28 -0.89 -10.56 -6.63
N VAL A 29 -1.10 -10.23 -5.34
CA VAL A 29 -0.98 -11.18 -4.22
C VAL A 29 -2.00 -12.31 -4.36
N TYR A 30 -3.28 -11.98 -4.55
CA TYR A 30 -4.33 -13.00 -4.66
C TYR A 30 -4.14 -13.88 -5.90
N PHE A 31 -3.84 -13.29 -7.05
CA PHE A 31 -3.64 -13.99 -8.31
C PHE A 31 -2.42 -14.91 -8.24
N SER A 32 -1.28 -14.41 -7.75
CA SER A 32 -0.08 -15.24 -7.59
C SER A 32 -0.30 -16.41 -6.63
N MET A 33 -1.04 -16.22 -5.52
CA MET A 33 -1.37 -17.30 -4.61
C MET A 33 -2.41 -18.28 -5.17
N PHE A 34 -3.35 -17.81 -5.99
CA PHE A 34 -4.35 -18.62 -6.67
C PHE A 34 -3.73 -19.59 -7.70
N ILE A 35 -2.73 -19.15 -8.46
CA ILE A 35 -2.05 -20.01 -9.44
C ILE A 35 -1.44 -21.24 -8.75
N MET A 36 -1.87 -22.44 -9.17
CA MET A 36 -1.44 -23.72 -8.61
C MET A 36 -1.62 -23.78 -7.08
N SER A 37 -2.73 -23.24 -6.57
CA SER A 37 -3.04 -23.16 -5.14
C SER A 37 -3.00 -24.52 -4.43
N ASN A 38 -3.37 -25.60 -5.13
CA ASN A 38 -3.29 -26.98 -4.66
C ASN A 38 -1.87 -27.43 -4.26
N ARG A 39 -0.82 -26.77 -4.77
CA ARG A 39 0.59 -27.08 -4.45
C ARG A 39 1.21 -26.14 -3.43
N ASN A 40 0.50 -25.11 -2.97
CA ASN A 40 1.02 -24.13 -2.01
C ASN A 40 1.40 -24.75 -0.64
N ALA A 41 0.92 -25.96 -0.32
CA ALA A 41 1.33 -26.68 0.88
C ALA A 41 2.77 -27.22 0.80
N SER A 42 3.31 -27.44 -0.41
CA SER A 42 4.64 -28.03 -0.61
C SER A 42 5.74 -26.97 -0.50
N HIS A 43 6.68 -27.15 0.43
CA HIS A 43 7.80 -26.23 0.64
C HIS A 43 8.71 -26.02 -0.56
N PRO A 44 9.24 -27.08 -1.22
CA PRO A 44 10.10 -26.87 -2.39
C PRO A 44 9.36 -26.17 -3.52
N PHE A 45 8.04 -26.38 -3.64
CA PHE A 45 7.23 -25.66 -4.61
C PHE A 45 7.10 -24.18 -4.25
N MET A 46 6.75 -23.86 -3.00
CA MET A 46 6.62 -22.47 -2.56
C MET A 46 7.93 -21.69 -2.66
N THR A 47 9.07 -22.30 -2.33
CA THR A 47 10.39 -21.65 -2.50
C THR A 47 10.64 -21.30 -3.97
N LYS A 48 10.41 -22.24 -4.89
CA LYS A 48 10.53 -21.98 -6.33
C LYS A 48 9.55 -20.90 -6.79
N LYS A 49 8.32 -20.94 -6.28
CA LYS A 49 7.27 -19.96 -6.60
C LYS A 49 7.67 -18.55 -6.16
N PHE A 50 8.24 -18.37 -4.98
CA PHE A 50 8.78 -17.08 -4.54
C PHE A 50 9.93 -16.61 -5.43
N VAL A 51 10.86 -17.48 -5.82
CA VAL A 51 11.92 -17.14 -6.78
C VAL A 51 11.31 -16.63 -8.09
N CYS A 52 10.29 -17.31 -8.62
CA CYS A 52 9.56 -16.87 -9.80
C CYS A 52 8.84 -15.52 -9.61
N ILE A 53 8.23 -15.28 -8.44
CA ILE A 53 7.57 -14.01 -8.11
C ILE A 53 8.58 -12.86 -8.09
N PHE A 54 9.71 -13.02 -7.41
CA PHE A 54 10.76 -12.00 -7.37
C PHE A 54 11.38 -11.76 -8.75
N ALA A 55 11.63 -12.83 -9.52
CA ALA A 55 12.10 -12.71 -10.90
C ALA A 55 11.08 -11.97 -11.78
N PHE A 56 9.79 -12.32 -11.69
CA PHE A 56 8.73 -11.64 -12.43
C PHE A 56 8.70 -10.14 -12.09
N VAL A 57 8.69 -9.78 -10.81
CA VAL A 57 8.69 -8.38 -10.36
C VAL A 57 9.94 -7.65 -10.84
N LEU A 58 11.11 -8.28 -10.83
CA LEU A 58 12.33 -7.66 -11.36
C LEU A 58 12.23 -7.41 -12.86
N LEU A 59 11.72 -8.39 -13.62
CA LEU A 59 11.62 -8.30 -15.08
C LEU A 59 10.46 -7.43 -15.57
N PHE A 60 9.42 -7.23 -14.75
CA PHE A 60 8.19 -6.58 -15.19
C PHE A 60 8.39 -5.14 -15.67
N TRP A 61 9.29 -4.39 -15.02
CA TRP A 61 9.65 -3.02 -15.40
C TRP A 61 10.94 -2.92 -16.23
N VAL A 62 11.60 -4.04 -16.55
CA VAL A 62 12.86 -4.05 -17.31
C VAL A 62 12.56 -4.04 -18.81
N ARG A 63 13.27 -3.20 -19.55
CA ARG A 63 13.35 -3.25 -21.01
C ARG A 63 14.63 -3.97 -21.40
N PHE A 64 14.50 -5.05 -22.18
CA PHE A 64 15.64 -5.89 -22.54
C PHE A 64 16.43 -5.35 -23.75
N LEU A 65 15.75 -4.78 -24.74
CA LEU A 65 16.37 -4.19 -25.94
C LEU A 65 15.81 -2.79 -26.22
N PRO A 66 16.60 -1.90 -26.85
CA PRO A 66 16.10 -0.63 -27.38
C PRO A 66 14.96 -0.89 -28.38
N GLY A 67 13.75 -0.44 -28.06
CA GLY A 67 12.55 -0.64 -28.88
C GLY A 67 11.63 -1.78 -28.42
N ASP A 68 12.07 -2.64 -27.52
CA ASP A 68 11.21 -3.68 -26.95
C ASP A 68 10.26 -3.10 -25.89
N LYS A 69 8.99 -3.47 -26.00
CA LYS A 69 7.99 -3.22 -24.95
C LYS A 69 8.27 -4.15 -23.77
N SER A 70 8.42 -3.56 -22.58
CA SER A 70 8.45 -4.32 -21.32
C SER A 70 7.09 -5.00 -21.06
N LEU A 71 7.04 -5.93 -20.10
CA LEU A 71 5.77 -6.52 -19.67
C LEU A 71 4.81 -5.44 -19.12
N PHE A 72 5.36 -4.43 -18.47
CA PHE A 72 4.63 -3.23 -18.09
C PHE A 72 4.01 -2.53 -19.31
N ASP A 73 4.82 -2.23 -20.33
CA ASP A 73 4.37 -1.54 -21.54
C ASP A 73 3.26 -2.36 -22.25
N LEU A 74 3.38 -3.69 -22.30
CA LEU A 74 2.34 -4.55 -22.87
C LEU A 74 0.99 -4.46 -22.13
N MET A 75 1.03 -4.30 -20.81
CA MET A 75 -0.16 -4.29 -19.97
C MET A 75 -0.80 -2.91 -19.83
N PHE A 76 0.00 -1.84 -19.92
CA PHE A 76 -0.41 -0.48 -19.58
C PHE A 76 -0.26 0.55 -20.71
N ASP A 77 0.59 0.34 -21.71
CA ASP A 77 0.67 1.29 -22.84
C ASP A 77 -0.52 1.13 -23.79
N TYR A 78 -0.71 2.14 -24.63
CA TYR A 78 -1.65 2.10 -25.74
C TYR A 78 -1.35 0.89 -26.68
N PRO A 79 -2.37 0.12 -27.10
CA PRO A 79 -3.82 0.34 -26.97
C PRO A 79 -4.51 -0.43 -25.82
N SER A 80 -3.81 -0.74 -24.72
CA SER A 80 -4.44 -1.47 -23.61
C SER A 80 -5.65 -0.71 -23.04
N PRO A 81 -6.72 -1.40 -22.61
CA PRO A 81 -7.86 -0.73 -21.97
C PRO A 81 -7.46 -0.06 -20.63
N LEU A 82 -6.42 -0.58 -19.97
CA LEU A 82 -5.90 -0.02 -18.73
C LEU A 82 -5.25 1.35 -18.96
N TYR A 83 -4.64 1.59 -20.13
CA TYR A 83 -4.08 2.89 -20.50
C TYR A 83 -5.05 4.03 -20.20
N TYR A 84 -6.31 3.92 -20.62
CA TYR A 84 -7.32 4.97 -20.43
C TYR A 84 -7.65 5.25 -18.96
N LEU A 85 -7.44 4.28 -18.06
CA LEU A 85 -7.69 4.44 -16.63
C LEU A 85 -6.53 5.13 -15.90
N ILE A 86 -5.29 4.89 -16.33
CA ILE A 86 -4.07 5.30 -15.62
C ILE A 86 -3.22 6.34 -16.36
N GLN A 87 -3.61 6.74 -17.57
CA GLN A 87 -2.89 7.78 -18.29
C GLN A 87 -3.13 9.15 -17.67
N GLU A 88 -2.08 9.96 -17.65
CA GLU A 88 -2.13 11.37 -17.29
C GLU A 88 -1.46 12.16 -18.42
N ASN A 89 -2.20 13.10 -19.03
CA ASN A 89 -1.73 13.91 -20.16
C ASN A 89 -1.11 13.09 -21.31
N GLY A 90 -1.70 11.94 -21.66
CA GLY A 90 -1.22 11.09 -22.76
C GLY A 90 -0.07 10.15 -22.39
N SER A 91 0.35 10.10 -21.12
CA SER A 91 1.49 9.30 -20.67
C SER A 91 1.17 8.43 -19.45
N VAL A 92 1.78 7.24 -19.38
CA VAL A 92 1.74 6.35 -18.20
C VAL A 92 3.02 6.44 -17.36
N ALA A 93 3.88 7.42 -17.64
CA ALA A 93 5.17 7.58 -16.95
C ALA A 93 5.01 7.75 -15.43
N GLU A 94 3.99 8.49 -14.98
CA GLU A 94 3.71 8.65 -13.55
C GLU A 94 3.31 7.31 -12.92
N TRP A 95 2.45 6.53 -13.59
CA TRP A 95 2.09 5.19 -13.13
C TRP A 95 3.31 4.25 -13.08
N ALA A 96 4.16 4.28 -14.10
CA ALA A 96 5.40 3.50 -14.13
C ALA A 96 6.33 3.87 -12.97
N PHE A 97 6.51 5.17 -12.73
CA PHE A 97 7.33 5.68 -11.63
C PHE A 97 6.77 5.23 -10.27
N ARG A 98 5.49 5.49 -9.98
CA ARG A 98 4.86 5.16 -8.70
C ARG A 98 4.80 3.65 -8.44
N SER A 99 4.49 2.86 -9.46
CA SER A 99 4.42 1.38 -9.33
C SER A 99 5.79 0.73 -9.16
N SER A 100 6.84 1.33 -9.73
CA SER A 100 8.20 0.79 -9.64
C SER A 100 8.93 1.16 -8.35
N LEU A 101 8.48 2.19 -7.62
CA LEU A 101 9.15 2.74 -6.43
C LEU A 101 9.15 1.76 -5.25
N ASP A 102 8.04 1.08 -4.98
CA ASP A 102 7.90 0.13 -3.86
C ASP A 102 7.72 -1.32 -4.32
N LYS A 103 8.21 -1.65 -5.52
CA LYS A 103 7.98 -2.94 -6.19
C LYS A 103 8.40 -4.18 -5.40
N TYR A 104 9.38 -4.06 -4.50
CA TYR A 104 9.85 -5.18 -3.67
C TYR A 104 9.10 -5.30 -2.34
N ALA A 105 8.35 -4.28 -1.91
CA ALA A 105 7.68 -4.28 -0.61
C ALA A 105 6.65 -5.41 -0.51
N VAL A 106 5.87 -5.61 -1.57
CA VAL A 106 4.79 -6.61 -1.60
C VAL A 106 5.34 -8.05 -1.63
N PRO A 107 6.25 -8.44 -2.54
CA PRO A 107 6.89 -9.76 -2.49
C PRO A 107 7.59 -10.05 -1.16
N CYS A 108 8.29 -9.08 -0.57
CA CYS A 108 8.92 -9.23 0.75
C CYS A 108 7.87 -9.42 1.86
N GLY A 109 6.75 -8.71 1.81
CA GLY A 109 5.63 -8.91 2.74
C GLY A 109 5.03 -10.30 2.63
N MET A 110 4.81 -10.80 1.40
CA MET A 110 4.35 -12.16 1.15
C MET A 110 5.33 -13.21 1.69
N LEU A 111 6.63 -13.02 1.44
CA LEU A 111 7.68 -13.91 1.96
C LEU A 111 7.72 -13.88 3.49
N THR A 112 7.61 -12.70 4.09
CA THR A 112 7.56 -12.53 5.55
C THR A 112 6.38 -13.29 6.15
N ALA A 113 5.19 -13.18 5.56
CA ALA A 113 4.02 -13.93 5.99
C ALA A 113 4.22 -15.46 5.87
N TYR A 114 4.82 -15.93 4.77
CA TYR A 114 5.16 -17.34 4.61
C TYR A 114 6.16 -17.82 5.67
N VAL A 115 7.27 -17.10 5.87
CA VAL A 115 8.27 -17.41 6.90
C VAL A 115 7.65 -17.42 8.29
N TYR A 116 6.78 -16.47 8.60
CA TYR A 116 6.04 -16.43 9.87
C TYR A 116 5.20 -17.70 10.09
N ILE A 117 4.40 -18.10 9.10
CA ILE A 117 3.58 -19.33 9.19
C ILE A 117 4.48 -20.56 9.39
N ARG A 118 5.63 -20.61 8.72
CA ARG A 118 6.60 -21.72 8.83
C ARG A 118 7.20 -21.81 10.23
N LEU A 119 7.71 -20.71 10.76
CA LEU A 119 8.31 -20.66 12.08
C LEU A 119 7.26 -20.87 13.20
N SER A 120 6.02 -20.45 12.97
CA SER A 120 4.90 -20.76 13.86
C SER A 120 4.59 -22.26 13.83
N SER A 121 4.57 -22.89 12.66
CA SER A 121 4.29 -24.33 12.50
C SER A 121 5.41 -25.23 13.04
N SER A 122 6.68 -24.82 12.98
CA SER A 122 7.79 -25.52 13.65
C SER A 122 7.82 -25.28 15.16
N GLY A 123 6.99 -24.37 15.65
CA GLY A 123 6.93 -23.95 17.04
C GLY A 123 8.06 -23.01 17.46
N ASP A 124 8.88 -22.48 16.54
CA ASP A 124 9.99 -21.57 16.87
C ASP A 124 9.52 -20.16 17.27
N ILE A 125 8.27 -19.82 16.90
CA ILE A 125 7.59 -18.60 17.33
C ILE A 125 6.63 -18.89 18.49
N ARG A 126 6.66 -18.03 19.51
CA ARG A 126 5.72 -18.00 20.64
C ARG A 126 4.79 -16.80 20.51
N ASP A 127 3.62 -17.02 19.89
CA ASP A 127 2.59 -15.99 19.72
C ASP A 127 1.36 -16.19 20.63
N GLY A 128 1.31 -17.30 21.38
CA GLY A 128 0.15 -17.63 22.23
C GLY A 128 0.10 -16.95 23.60
N SER A 129 1.19 -16.36 24.07
CA SER A 129 1.29 -15.71 25.39
C SER A 129 1.64 -14.23 25.24
N ARG A 130 0.92 -13.37 25.97
CA ARG A 130 1.12 -11.91 25.95
C ARG A 130 2.51 -11.48 26.44
N ASN A 131 3.15 -12.28 27.28
CA ASN A 131 4.42 -11.92 27.91
C ASN A 131 5.63 -12.59 27.24
N ASP A 132 5.41 -13.60 26.41
CA ASP A 132 6.50 -14.29 25.75
C ASP A 132 7.08 -13.41 24.65
N ASN A 133 8.39 -13.47 24.44
CA ASN A 133 9.00 -12.86 23.27
C ASN A 133 8.67 -13.67 22.01
N LEU A 134 8.80 -13.04 20.83
CA LEU A 134 8.41 -13.66 19.56
C LEU A 134 9.16 -14.97 19.31
N PHE A 135 10.48 -14.99 19.50
CA PHE A 135 11.30 -16.19 19.31
C PHE A 135 11.57 -16.90 20.62
N LYS A 136 11.76 -18.23 20.58
CA LYS A 136 12.18 -19.02 21.77
C LYS A 136 13.52 -18.55 22.36
N SER A 137 14.46 -18.16 21.50
CA SER A 137 15.82 -17.78 21.91
C SER A 137 15.90 -16.30 22.27
N GLY A 138 16.35 -15.99 23.49
CA GLY A 138 16.59 -14.61 23.94
C GLY A 138 17.60 -13.88 23.05
N THR A 139 18.65 -14.56 22.61
CA THR A 139 19.67 -14.00 21.71
C THR A 139 19.07 -13.59 20.37
N VAL A 140 18.21 -14.42 19.77
CA VAL A 140 17.56 -14.10 18.50
C VAL A 140 16.64 -12.88 18.63
N ASN A 141 15.90 -12.77 19.73
CA ASN A 141 15.09 -11.58 20.02
C ASN A 141 15.96 -10.33 20.18
N ALA A 142 17.06 -10.41 20.95
CA ALA A 142 17.97 -9.28 21.14
C ALA A 142 18.59 -8.82 19.81
N VAL A 143 19.09 -9.76 19.00
CA VAL A 143 19.66 -9.46 17.67
C VAL A 143 18.58 -8.88 16.75
N ALA A 144 17.37 -9.43 16.72
CA ALA A 144 16.28 -8.90 15.91
C ALA A 144 15.87 -7.49 16.34
N ALA A 145 15.80 -7.22 17.64
CA ALA A 145 15.48 -5.89 18.17
C ALA A 145 16.57 -4.86 17.84
N VAL A 146 17.84 -5.17 18.16
CA VAL A 146 18.97 -4.28 17.87
C VAL A 146 19.12 -4.06 16.38
N GLY A 147 19.05 -5.11 15.57
CA GLY A 147 19.11 -5.03 14.11
C GLY A 147 17.99 -4.16 13.54
N SER A 148 16.76 -4.30 14.05
CA SER A 148 15.63 -3.48 13.62
C SER A 148 15.83 -2.00 13.97
N VAL A 149 16.33 -1.68 15.17
CA VAL A 149 16.63 -0.30 15.57
C VAL A 149 17.73 0.30 14.69
N VAL A 150 18.80 -0.45 14.43
CA VAL A 150 19.91 -0.02 13.58
C VAL A 150 19.43 0.24 12.15
N LEU A 151 18.64 -0.65 11.57
CA LEU A 151 18.09 -0.49 10.22
C LEU A 151 17.13 0.70 10.12
N LEU A 152 16.24 0.88 11.09
CA LEU A 152 15.34 2.04 11.14
C LEU A 152 16.14 3.35 11.27
N GLY A 153 17.15 3.37 12.13
CA GLY A 153 18.05 4.53 12.29
C GLY A 153 18.83 4.83 11.02
N ALA A 154 19.41 3.81 10.38
CA ALA A 154 20.16 3.95 9.13
C ALA A 154 19.28 4.45 7.99
N TYR A 155 18.07 3.89 7.83
CA TYR A 155 17.13 4.36 6.83
C TYR A 155 16.66 5.79 7.11
N THR A 156 16.38 6.15 8.37
CA THR A 156 15.99 7.51 8.74
C THR A 156 17.11 8.50 8.43
N MET A 157 18.35 8.18 8.79
CA MET A 157 19.52 8.99 8.43
C MET A 157 19.61 9.17 6.93
N PHE A 158 19.59 8.07 6.17
CA PHE A 158 19.57 8.10 4.69
C PHE A 158 18.46 9.00 4.14
N ALA A 159 17.22 8.85 4.62
CA ALA A 159 16.08 9.62 4.16
C ALA A 159 16.22 11.13 4.45
N THR A 160 16.92 11.51 5.52
CA THR A 160 17.15 12.91 5.89
C THR A 160 18.39 13.54 5.25
N THR A 161 19.40 12.75 4.90
CA THR A 161 20.68 13.24 4.36
C THR A 161 20.76 13.15 2.83
N CYS A 162 19.87 12.39 2.19
CA CYS A 162 19.92 12.17 0.75
C CYS A 162 19.45 13.42 -0.01
N VAL A 163 20.30 13.96 -0.87
CA VAL A 163 20.08 15.23 -1.59
C VAL A 163 19.53 14.99 -3.00
N ASP A 164 20.11 14.04 -3.74
CA ASP A 164 19.69 13.77 -5.12
C ASP A 164 18.47 12.84 -5.16
N LYS A 165 17.31 13.41 -5.44
CA LYS A 165 16.03 12.69 -5.46
C LYS A 165 16.05 11.41 -6.32
N LYS A 166 16.77 11.42 -7.45
CA LYS A 166 16.81 10.27 -8.36
C LYS A 166 17.59 9.11 -7.74
N GLU A 167 18.77 9.38 -7.19
CA GLU A 167 19.56 8.41 -6.44
C GLU A 167 18.81 7.94 -5.19
N CYS A 168 18.16 8.84 -4.45
CA CYS A 168 17.37 8.50 -3.26
C CYS A 168 16.26 7.50 -3.59
N ASN A 169 15.52 7.73 -4.68
CA ASN A 169 14.42 6.84 -5.10
C ASN A 169 14.93 5.46 -5.51
N SER A 170 16.10 5.40 -6.15
CA SER A 170 16.75 4.13 -6.53
C SER A 170 17.08 3.29 -5.29
N TRP A 171 17.75 3.90 -4.30
CA TRP A 171 18.07 3.24 -3.04
C TRP A 171 16.83 2.91 -2.20
N HIS A 172 15.86 3.83 -2.13
CA HIS A 172 14.58 3.63 -1.45
C HIS A 172 13.89 2.35 -1.91
N THR A 173 13.89 2.10 -3.22
CA THR A 173 13.24 0.93 -3.80
C THR A 173 13.71 -0.38 -3.17
N VAL A 174 15.02 -0.48 -2.90
CA VAL A 174 15.64 -1.69 -2.31
C VAL A 174 15.57 -1.65 -0.78
N ALA A 175 15.66 -0.47 -0.17
CA ALA A 175 15.70 -0.31 1.28
C ALA A 175 14.31 -0.33 1.96
N SER A 176 13.24 0.08 1.27
CA SER A 176 11.91 0.22 1.86
C SER A 176 11.34 -1.09 2.45
N PRO A 177 11.52 -2.28 1.83
CA PRO A 177 11.07 -3.53 2.43
C PRO A 177 11.81 -3.88 3.72
N LEU A 178 13.09 -3.51 3.82
CA LEU A 178 13.90 -3.72 5.03
C LEU A 178 13.41 -2.82 6.17
N MET A 179 13.07 -1.57 5.85
CA MET A 179 12.47 -0.64 6.82
C MET A 179 11.14 -1.18 7.36
N ILE A 180 10.25 -1.61 6.46
CA ILE A 180 8.94 -2.18 6.82
C ILE A 180 9.13 -3.42 7.69
N GLY A 181 9.99 -4.36 7.26
CA GLY A 181 10.29 -5.57 8.01
C GLY A 181 10.88 -5.29 9.40
N SER A 182 11.77 -4.30 9.50
CA SER A 182 12.37 -3.86 10.77
C SER A 182 11.32 -3.29 11.72
N PHE A 183 10.41 -2.44 11.23
CA PHE A 183 9.32 -1.91 12.05
C PHE A 183 8.40 -3.03 12.55
N VAL A 184 8.00 -3.94 11.66
CA VAL A 184 7.16 -5.10 12.02
C VAL A 184 7.87 -5.98 13.05
N LEU A 185 9.15 -6.29 12.86
CA LEU A 185 9.91 -7.09 13.83
C LEU A 185 10.04 -6.37 15.17
N LEU A 186 10.47 -5.12 15.19
CA LEU A 186 10.66 -4.35 16.44
C LEU A 186 9.38 -4.28 17.27
N ARG A 187 8.24 -4.06 16.62
CA ARG A 187 6.93 -4.02 17.29
C ARG A 187 6.53 -5.36 17.90
N ASN A 188 6.94 -6.48 17.30
CA ASN A 188 6.46 -7.81 17.65
C ASN A 188 7.45 -8.67 18.45
N VAL A 189 8.76 -8.35 18.44
CA VAL A 189 9.80 -9.14 19.10
C VAL A 189 9.62 -9.19 20.62
N TYR A 190 9.29 -8.07 21.25
CA TYR A 190 9.03 -8.00 22.68
C TYR A 190 7.55 -8.23 22.99
N GLY A 191 7.25 -9.26 23.78
CA GLY A 191 5.88 -9.71 24.09
C GLY A 191 4.95 -8.58 24.53
N PRO A 192 5.29 -7.83 25.59
CA PRO A 192 4.44 -6.76 26.11
C PRO A 192 4.09 -5.66 25.10
N PHE A 193 4.97 -5.36 24.14
CA PHE A 193 4.70 -4.36 23.09
C PHE A 193 3.60 -4.81 22.13
N ARG A 194 3.43 -6.12 21.90
CA ARG A 194 2.32 -6.64 21.08
C ARG A 194 0.95 -6.33 21.69
N GLY A 195 0.88 -6.34 23.02
CA GLY A 195 -0.35 -6.12 23.78
C GLY A 195 -0.65 -4.67 24.14
N VAL A 196 0.15 -3.70 23.65
CA VAL A 196 -0.08 -2.27 23.88
C VAL A 196 -0.19 -1.57 22.53
N VAL A 197 -1.27 -0.83 22.35
CA VAL A 197 -1.52 -0.03 21.14
C VAL A 197 -2.00 1.37 21.53
N SER A 198 -1.55 2.38 20.79
CA SER A 198 -2.03 3.74 20.97
C SER A 198 -3.43 3.87 20.39
N ARG A 199 -4.42 4.21 21.23
CA ARG A 199 -5.81 4.46 20.77
C ARG A 199 -5.86 5.56 19.71
N PHE A 200 -5.04 6.59 19.85
CA PHE A 200 -4.94 7.68 18.90
C PHE A 200 -4.46 7.20 17.52
N PHE A 201 -3.35 6.45 17.46
CA PHE A 201 -2.85 5.95 16.18
C PHE A 201 -3.76 4.86 15.60
N CYS A 202 -4.43 4.05 16.42
CA CYS A 202 -5.47 3.14 15.93
C CYS A 202 -6.63 3.91 15.30
N PHE A 203 -7.06 5.02 15.90
CA PHE A 203 -8.11 5.87 15.34
C PHE A 203 -7.67 6.50 14.02
N MET A 204 -6.50 7.13 13.96
CA MET A 204 -5.96 7.70 12.72
C MET A 204 -5.78 6.65 11.62
N GLY A 205 -5.34 5.43 11.99
CA GLY A 205 -5.21 4.31 11.07
C GLY A 205 -6.54 3.80 10.51
N LYS A 206 -7.65 3.93 11.24
CA LYS A 206 -8.98 3.55 10.73
C LYS A 206 -9.46 4.45 9.60
N ILE A 207 -9.07 5.73 9.63
CA ILE A 207 -9.45 6.75 8.66
C ILE A 207 -8.29 7.14 7.72
N SER A 208 -7.23 6.32 7.64
CA SER A 208 -5.98 6.70 6.96
C SER A 208 -6.16 6.90 5.46
N LEU A 209 -7.09 6.16 4.84
CA LEU A 209 -7.38 6.30 3.42
C LEU A 209 -8.04 7.66 3.13
N GLU A 210 -9.00 8.05 3.96
CA GLU A 210 -9.70 9.32 3.88
C GLU A 210 -8.73 10.49 4.15
N LEU A 211 -7.85 10.35 5.14
CA LEU A 211 -6.79 11.33 5.40
C LEU A 211 -5.88 11.48 4.17
N PHE A 212 -5.45 10.38 3.55
CA PHE A 212 -4.59 10.41 2.38
C PHE A 212 -5.25 11.09 1.17
N LEU A 213 -6.54 10.84 0.92
CA LEU A 213 -7.25 11.38 -0.23
C LEU A 213 -7.66 12.85 -0.03
N LEU A 214 -8.13 13.22 1.16
CA LEU A 214 -8.70 14.54 1.41
C LEU A 214 -7.64 15.61 1.70
N GLN A 215 -6.40 15.24 2.02
CA GLN A 215 -5.33 16.23 2.23
C GLN A 215 -5.16 17.15 1.01
N CYS A 216 -5.35 16.61 -0.21
CA CYS A 216 -5.22 17.35 -1.46
C CYS A 216 -6.35 18.35 -1.72
N HIS A 217 -7.45 18.25 -0.97
CA HIS A 217 -8.67 19.06 -1.16
C HIS A 217 -8.97 19.99 0.01
N VAL A 218 -8.51 19.63 1.22
CA VAL A 218 -8.74 20.44 2.43
C VAL A 218 -7.50 21.24 2.81
N TRP A 219 -6.32 20.61 2.86
CA TRP A 219 -5.09 21.32 3.23
C TRP A 219 -4.47 22.04 2.04
N LEU A 220 -4.51 21.39 0.87
CA LEU A 220 -3.91 21.89 -0.34
C LEU A 220 -4.98 22.45 -1.28
N GLY A 221 -4.66 23.58 -1.92
CA GLY A 221 -5.45 24.19 -2.99
C GLY A 221 -4.64 24.29 -4.28
N SER A 222 -5.28 24.74 -5.37
CA SER A 222 -4.62 24.95 -6.67
C SER A 222 -3.81 23.73 -7.14
N ASP A 223 -4.44 22.56 -7.20
CA ASP A 223 -3.82 21.29 -7.64
C ASP A 223 -2.55 20.95 -6.86
N THR A 224 -2.66 20.96 -5.53
CA THR A 224 -1.57 20.67 -4.57
C THR A 224 -0.45 21.71 -4.47
N LYS A 225 -0.60 22.88 -5.12
CA LYS A 225 0.44 23.92 -5.17
C LYS A 225 0.23 25.08 -4.19
N GLY A 226 -0.95 25.18 -3.59
CA GLY A 226 -1.30 26.21 -2.61
C GLY A 226 -1.68 25.63 -1.26
N LEU A 227 -1.58 26.43 -0.21
CA LEU A 227 -2.10 26.12 1.12
C LEU A 227 -3.44 26.81 1.33
N LEU A 228 -4.41 26.13 1.93
CA LEU A 228 -5.67 26.75 2.30
C LEU A 228 -5.46 27.72 3.47
N VAL A 229 -5.79 28.99 3.25
CA VAL A 229 -5.74 30.05 4.27
C VAL A 229 -7.15 30.57 4.51
N ILE A 230 -7.74 30.15 5.64
CA ILE A 230 -9.04 30.61 6.15
C ILE A 230 -8.85 31.88 6.99
N ILE A 231 -7.78 31.93 7.80
CA ILE A 231 -7.51 33.06 8.71
C ILE A 231 -6.21 33.77 8.27
N PRO A 232 -6.30 34.87 7.52
CA PRO A 232 -5.13 35.64 7.11
C PRO A 232 -4.46 36.29 8.31
N GLY A 233 -3.13 36.36 8.30
CA GLY A 233 -2.33 37.00 9.36
C GLY A 233 -2.09 36.16 10.62
N ALA A 234 -2.73 34.99 10.78
CA ALA A 234 -2.54 34.10 11.93
C ALA A 234 -2.22 32.66 11.49
N PRO A 235 -0.97 32.35 11.06
CA PRO A 235 -0.64 31.08 10.43
C PRO A 235 -0.83 29.86 11.35
N VAL A 236 -0.47 29.97 12.63
CA VAL A 236 -0.66 28.89 13.61
C VAL A 236 -2.14 28.58 13.80
N LEU A 237 -2.97 29.62 13.94
CA LEU A 237 -4.41 29.46 14.10
C LEU A 237 -5.04 28.87 12.84
N ASN A 238 -4.60 29.29 11.66
CA ASN A 238 -5.04 28.72 10.40
C ASN A 238 -4.74 27.22 10.31
N VAL A 239 -3.52 26.79 10.67
CA VAL A 239 -3.15 25.37 10.67
C VAL A 239 -3.99 24.56 11.66
N VAL A 240 -4.24 25.09 12.86
CA VAL A 240 -5.11 24.42 13.85
C VAL A 240 -6.53 24.26 13.31
N VAL A 241 -7.14 25.34 12.80
CA VAL A 241 -8.52 25.32 12.28
C VAL A 241 -8.65 24.40 11.07
N THR A 242 -7.75 24.54 10.09
CA THR A 242 -7.77 23.71 8.87
C THR A 242 -7.54 22.23 9.19
N SER A 243 -6.69 21.89 10.18
CA SER A 243 -6.49 20.52 10.64
C SER A 243 -7.71 19.93 11.35
N LEU A 244 -8.43 20.72 12.15
CA LEU A 244 -9.67 20.29 12.79
C LEU A 244 -10.77 20.03 11.75
N VAL A 245 -10.93 20.92 10.78
CA VAL A 245 -11.87 20.74 9.65
C VAL A 245 -11.48 19.49 8.86
N PHE A 246 -10.20 19.35 8.50
CA PHE A 246 -9.70 18.19 7.78
C PHE A 246 -10.01 16.88 8.51
N LEU A 247 -9.70 16.79 9.81
CA LEU A 247 -9.99 15.59 10.60
C LEU A 247 -11.50 15.30 10.66
N TYR A 248 -12.33 16.31 10.88
CA TYR A 248 -13.78 16.16 10.91
C TYR A 248 -14.34 15.64 9.59
N VAL A 249 -13.93 16.23 8.46
CA VAL A 249 -14.38 15.79 7.13
C VAL A 249 -13.89 14.38 6.82
N SER A 250 -12.66 14.01 7.21
CA SER A 250 -12.17 12.63 7.06
C SER A 250 -13.00 11.61 7.84
N ILE A 251 -13.41 11.92 9.08
CA ILE A 251 -14.30 11.06 9.88
C ILE A 251 -15.66 10.91 9.17
N LEU A 252 -16.26 12.02 8.74
CA LEU A 252 -17.54 11.99 8.05
C LEU A 252 -17.49 11.16 6.76
N MET A 253 -16.42 11.31 5.97
CA MET A 253 -16.22 10.54 4.74
C MET A 253 -16.00 9.05 5.00
N HIS A 254 -15.33 8.71 6.11
CA HIS A 254 -15.15 7.32 6.54
C HIS A 254 -16.50 6.67 6.82
N ASP A 255 -17.36 7.33 7.59
CA ASP A 255 -18.69 6.82 7.94
C ASP A 255 -19.59 6.67 6.70
N ILE A 256 -19.59 7.65 5.80
CA ILE A 256 -20.35 7.59 4.54
C ILE A 256 -19.83 6.46 3.65
N THR A 257 -18.51 6.34 3.49
CA THR A 257 -17.91 5.29 2.66
C THR A 257 -18.21 3.91 3.24
N GLY A 258 -18.17 3.75 4.57
CA GLY A 258 -18.56 2.52 5.25
C GLY A 258 -20.03 2.16 5.03
N ALA A 259 -20.94 3.13 5.14
CA ALA A 259 -22.36 2.93 4.89
C ALA A 259 -22.64 2.50 3.44
N ILE A 260 -22.02 3.18 2.47
CA ILE A 260 -22.14 2.82 1.04
C ILE A 260 -21.57 1.42 0.78
N ALA A 261 -20.41 1.08 1.36
CA ALA A 261 -19.82 -0.24 1.23
C ALA A 261 -20.73 -1.34 1.79
N GLY A 262 -21.38 -1.11 2.93
CA GLY A 262 -22.36 -2.03 3.51
C GLY A 262 -23.59 -2.26 2.65
N VAL A 263 -24.05 -1.24 1.90
CA VAL A 263 -25.17 -1.36 0.97
C VAL A 263 -24.77 -2.07 -0.33
N LEU A 264 -23.58 -1.76 -0.86
CA LEU A 264 -23.08 -2.36 -2.11
C LEU A 264 -22.68 -3.82 -1.92
N LEU A 265 -22.01 -4.13 -0.82
CA LEU A 265 -21.44 -5.44 -0.48
C LEU A 265 -21.91 -5.90 0.90
N PRO A 266 -23.21 -6.18 1.08
CA PRO A 266 -23.71 -6.72 2.35
C PRO A 266 -23.04 -8.07 2.66
N SER A 267 -22.74 -8.29 3.94
CA SER A 267 -21.89 -9.38 4.44
C SER A 267 -22.46 -10.78 4.24
N ASN A 268 -23.73 -10.90 3.85
CA ASN A 268 -24.42 -12.15 3.56
C ASN A 268 -24.30 -12.58 2.08
N LEU A 269 -23.65 -11.78 1.23
CA LEU A 269 -23.42 -12.12 -0.16
C LEU A 269 -22.25 -13.09 -0.28
N GLU A 270 -22.51 -14.26 -0.84
CA GLU A 270 -21.48 -15.26 -1.12
C GLU A 270 -21.53 -15.75 -2.57
N GLY A 271 -20.42 -16.36 -3.00
CA GLY A 271 -20.30 -17.03 -4.28
C GLY A 271 -20.66 -16.12 -5.47
N ARG A 272 -21.49 -16.64 -6.38
CA ARG A 272 -21.80 -15.99 -7.66
C ARG A 272 -22.46 -14.61 -7.49
N ALA A 273 -23.33 -14.43 -6.49
CA ALA A 273 -24.05 -13.18 -6.28
C ALA A 273 -23.10 -12.03 -5.91
N LEU A 274 -22.09 -12.32 -5.08
CA LEU A 274 -21.04 -11.37 -4.73
C LEU A 274 -20.25 -10.96 -5.98
N TYR A 275 -19.77 -11.93 -6.76
CA TYR A 275 -18.99 -11.65 -7.97
C TYR A 275 -19.77 -10.84 -9.00
N MET A 276 -21.06 -11.14 -9.19
CA MET A 276 -21.90 -10.37 -10.13
C MET A 276 -22.13 -8.94 -9.66
N ARG A 277 -22.36 -8.70 -8.37
CA ARG A 277 -22.53 -7.33 -7.84
C ARG A 277 -21.25 -6.52 -7.92
N VAL A 278 -20.12 -7.11 -7.52
CA VAL A 278 -18.81 -6.46 -7.64
C VAL A 278 -18.50 -6.15 -9.09
N GLY A 279 -18.65 -7.14 -9.99
CA GLY A 279 -18.40 -6.97 -11.42
C GLY A 279 -19.29 -5.92 -12.07
N GLY A 280 -20.59 -5.92 -11.75
CA GLY A 280 -21.54 -4.91 -12.23
C GLY A 280 -21.22 -3.50 -11.74
N PHE A 281 -20.83 -3.36 -10.46
CA PHE A 281 -20.42 -2.07 -9.91
C PHE A 281 -19.12 -1.56 -10.55
N VAL A 282 -18.13 -2.43 -10.73
CA VAL A 282 -16.88 -2.06 -11.42
C VAL A 282 -17.16 -1.66 -12.87
N ALA A 283 -18.00 -2.40 -13.60
CA ALA A 283 -18.37 -2.07 -14.96
C ALA A 283 -19.11 -0.73 -15.06
N LEU A 284 -20.03 -0.44 -14.12
CA LEU A 284 -20.69 0.86 -14.01
C LEU A 284 -19.65 1.97 -13.79
N CYS A 285 -18.73 1.79 -12.84
CA CYS A 285 -17.70 2.79 -12.56
C CYS A 285 -16.79 3.05 -13.76
N VAL A 286 -16.31 2.00 -14.42
CA VAL A 286 -15.48 2.14 -15.62
C VAL A 286 -16.27 2.81 -16.75
N GLY A 287 -17.53 2.43 -16.96
CA GLY A 287 -18.40 3.05 -17.95
C GLY A 287 -18.61 4.54 -17.69
N LEU A 288 -18.91 4.92 -16.45
CA LEU A 288 -19.09 6.33 -16.06
C LEU A 288 -17.81 7.16 -16.13
N TYR A 289 -16.64 6.54 -15.91
CA TYR A 289 -15.35 7.23 -16.02
C TYR A 289 -14.91 7.48 -17.47
N LEU A 290 -15.35 6.63 -18.40
CA LEU A 290 -14.99 6.73 -19.82
C LEU A 290 -15.98 7.56 -20.65
N LEU A 291 -17.09 8.01 -20.05
CA LEU A 291 -18.05 8.94 -20.65
C LEU A 291 -17.57 10.39 -20.51
#